data_AF-A0A183ECM9-F1
#
_entry.id   AF-A0A183ECM9-F1
#
_cell.length_a   1.000
_cell.length_b   1.000
_cell.length_c   1.000
_cell.angle_alpha   90.00
_cell.angle_beta   90.00
_cell.angle_gamma   90.00
#
_symmetry.space_group_name_H-M   'P 1'
#
loop_
_entity.id
_entity.type
_entity.pdbx_description
1 polymer ?
#
loop_
_entity_poly.entity_id
_entity_poly.type
_entity_poly.pdbx_seq_one_letter_code
_entity_poly.pdbx_strand_id
1 'polypeptide(L)'
;MLLRTVALSILAVARAIELTFELPDNANQCFFEEIKGGVESVLEFQVVTGGQYDVDLTLEDDRGKVLYKGIKKQYDSYTWKAETTGTYKVCYALL
;
A
#
# COMPACT_ATOMS: atom_id res chain seq x y z
N MET A 1 46.24 10.70 3.00
CA MET A 1 45.29 10.33 1.92
C MET A 1 44.71 8.92 2.12
N LEU A 2 44.46 8.47 3.35
CA LEU A 2 43.93 7.12 3.64
C LEU A 2 42.61 7.14 4.46
N LEU A 3 42.01 8.32 4.64
CA LEU A 3 40.84 8.51 5.52
C LEU A 3 39.56 8.93 4.78
N ARG A 4 39.52 8.82 3.44
CA ARG A 4 38.38 9.31 2.63
C ARG A 4 37.58 8.24 1.89
N THR A 5 37.97 6.97 1.95
CA THR A 5 37.41 5.92 1.06
C THR A 5 36.67 4.80 1.77
N VAL A 6 36.34 4.94 3.06
CA VAL A 6 35.47 3.99 3.78
C VAL A 6 34.20 4.70 4.24
N ALA A 7 33.51 5.35 3.29
CA ALA A 7 32.09 5.62 3.43
C ALA A 7 31.39 4.67 2.45
N LEU A 8 31.45 3.37 2.74
CA LEU A 8 30.60 2.38 2.09
C LEU A 8 29.21 2.58 2.68
N SER A 9 28.47 3.52 2.10
CA SER A 9 27.05 3.72 2.38
C SER A 9 26.33 2.39 2.10
N ILE A 10 25.82 1.77 3.17
CA ILE A 10 24.87 0.66 3.06
C ILE A 10 23.63 1.26 2.40
N LEU A 11 23.44 1.03 1.09
CA LEU A 11 22.17 1.32 0.45
C LEU A 11 21.14 0.37 1.06
N ALA A 12 20.27 0.88 1.93
CA ALA A 12 19.10 0.16 2.39
C ALA A 12 18.22 -0.15 1.18
N VAL A 13 18.01 -1.43 0.89
CA VAL A 13 17.13 -1.87 -0.19
C VAL A 13 15.69 -1.81 0.32
N ALA A 14 14.94 -0.80 -0.10
CA ALA A 14 13.49 -0.76 0.09
C ALA A 14 12.82 -1.72 -0.89
N ARG A 15 11.87 -2.53 -0.41
CA ARG A 15 10.98 -3.30 -1.29
C ARG A 15 9.75 -2.44 -1.59
N ALA A 16 9.37 -2.37 -2.87
CA ALA A 16 8.19 -1.67 -3.32
C ALA A 16 7.50 -2.51 -4.40
N ILE A 17 6.17 -2.41 -4.46
CA ILE A 17 5.33 -2.99 -5.50
C ILE A 17 4.47 -1.84 -6.04
N GLU A 18 4.41 -1.72 -7.36
CA GLU A 18 3.59 -0.73 -8.05
C GLU A 18 2.76 -1.44 -9.11
N LEU A 19 1.47 -1.11 -9.18
CA LEU A 19 0.51 -1.72 -10.08
C LEU A 19 -0.44 -0.66 -10.61
N THR A 20 -0.79 -0.79 -11.89
CA THR A 20 -1.89 -0.04 -12.52
C THR A 20 -2.90 -1.07 -13.03
N PHE A 21 -4.16 -0.91 -12.65
CA PHE A 21 -5.23 -1.83 -13.04
C PHE A 21 -6.50 -1.07 -13.37
N GLU A 22 -7.35 -1.70 -14.19
CA GLU A 22 -8.70 -1.23 -14.45
C GLU A 22 -9.65 -1.82 -13.41
N LEU A 23 -10.49 -0.98 -12.82
CA LEU A 23 -11.52 -1.38 -11.86
C LEU A 23 -12.90 -1.25 -12.55
N PRO A 24 -13.61 -2.37 -12.80
CA PRO A 24 -14.94 -2.31 -13.43
C PRO A 24 -16.00 -1.65 -12.53
N ASP A 25 -17.08 -1.16 -13.13
CA ASP A 25 -18.25 -0.66 -12.40
C ASP A 25 -18.85 -1.75 -11.49
N ASN A 26 -19.31 -1.38 -10.30
CA ASN A 26 -19.87 -2.28 -9.29
C ASN A 26 -18.90 -3.40 -8.85
N ALA A 27 -17.60 -3.22 -9.04
CA ALA A 27 -16.59 -4.20 -8.66
C ALA A 27 -15.91 -3.83 -7.34
N ASN A 28 -15.41 -4.87 -6.66
CA ASN A 28 -14.51 -4.77 -5.53
C ASN A 28 -13.30 -5.69 -5.81
N GLN A 29 -12.12 -5.09 -5.98
CA GLN A 29 -10.91 -5.80 -6.35
C GLN A 29 -9.88 -5.72 -5.23
N CYS A 30 -9.38 -6.88 -4.81
CA CYS A 30 -8.45 -6.98 -3.69
C CYS A 30 -7.09 -7.51 -4.11
N PHE A 31 -6.05 -6.97 -3.46
CA PHE A 31 -4.66 -7.37 -3.57
C PHE A 31 -4.14 -7.79 -2.19
N PHE A 32 -3.15 -8.69 -2.19
CA PHE A 32 -2.65 -9.34 -0.99
C PHE A 32 -1.13 -9.29 -0.98
N GLU A 33 -0.55 -8.91 0.15
CA GLU A 33 0.91 -8.89 0.32
C GLU A 33 1.31 -9.45 1.68
N GLU A 34 2.38 -10.25 1.72
CA GLU A 34 2.94 -10.77 2.96
C GLU A 34 3.90 -9.74 3.57
N ILE A 35 3.52 -9.19 4.73
CA ILE A 35 4.28 -8.15 5.42
C ILE A 35 4.81 -8.70 6.73
N LYS A 36 6.08 -8.42 7.04
CA LYS A 36 6.71 -8.81 8.30
C LYS A 36 6.31 -7.85 9.41
N GLY A 37 6.01 -8.41 10.59
CA GLY A 37 5.74 -7.62 11.79
C GLY A 37 6.90 -6.69 12.14
N GLY A 38 6.56 -5.49 12.63
CA GLY A 38 7.48 -4.43 12.98
C GLY A 38 8.00 -3.59 11.80
N VAL A 39 7.64 -3.93 10.56
CA VAL A 39 8.01 -3.16 9.37
C VAL A 39 7.02 -2.00 9.16
N GLU A 40 7.55 -0.81 8.90
CA GLU A 40 6.75 0.32 8.44
C GLU A 40 6.43 0.14 6.96
N SER A 41 5.17 0.32 6.59
CA SER A 41 4.64 0.10 5.25
C SER A 41 3.78 1.28 4.84
N VAL A 42 3.78 1.57 3.55
CA VAL A 42 3.03 2.67 2.94
C VAL A 42 2.14 2.09 1.85
N LEU A 43 0.87 2.49 1.87
CA LEU A 43 -0.08 2.26 0.81
C LEU A 43 -0.38 3.61 0.19
N GLU A 44 -0.05 3.75 -1.08
CA GLU A 44 -0.32 4.95 -1.86
C GLU A 44 -1.04 4.56 -3.14
N PHE A 45 -2.01 5.37 -3.56
CA PHE A 45 -2.67 5.18 -4.84
C PHE A 45 -3.15 6.50 -5.42
N GLN A 46 -3.40 6.49 -6.73
CA GLN A 46 -4.01 7.58 -7.46
C GLN A 46 -4.99 7.02 -8.50
N VAL A 47 -6.21 7.55 -8.53
CA VAL A 47 -7.16 7.32 -9.62
C VAL A 47 -6.70 8.12 -10.82
N VAL A 48 -6.33 7.40 -11.89
CA VAL A 48 -5.74 8.02 -13.08
C VAL A 48 -6.83 8.52 -14.04
N THR A 49 -7.88 7.72 -14.26
CA THR A 49 -9.00 8.03 -15.15
C THR A 49 -10.29 7.34 -14.71
N GLY A 50 -11.44 7.79 -15.20
CA GLY A 50 -12.73 7.10 -15.07
C GLY A 50 -13.75 7.81 -14.17
N GLY A 51 -15.04 7.57 -14.43
CA GLY A 51 -16.17 7.95 -13.57
C GLY A 51 -16.10 9.32 -12.89
N GLN A 52 -16.35 9.34 -11.57
CA GLN A 52 -16.23 10.51 -10.69
C GLN A 52 -14.79 10.75 -10.21
N TYR A 53 -13.80 10.06 -10.79
CA TYR A 53 -12.40 10.10 -10.38
C TYR A 53 -12.14 9.64 -8.93
N ASP A 54 -13.07 8.90 -8.31
CA ASP A 54 -12.96 8.43 -6.94
C ASP A 54 -13.21 6.92 -6.78
N VAL A 55 -12.66 6.34 -5.70
CA VAL A 55 -12.88 4.95 -5.28
C VAL A 55 -12.99 4.86 -3.76
N ASP A 56 -13.63 3.81 -3.27
CA ASP A 56 -13.54 3.39 -1.87
C ASP A 56 -12.35 2.44 -1.68
N LEU A 57 -11.68 2.54 -0.52
CA LEU A 57 -10.50 1.75 -0.16
C LEU A 57 -10.68 1.14 1.24
N THR A 58 -10.30 -0.12 1.40
CA THR A 58 -10.14 -0.75 2.72
C THR A 58 -8.82 -1.51 2.80
N LEU A 59 -8.07 -1.30 3.88
CA LEU A 59 -6.86 -2.05 4.24
C LEU A 59 -7.14 -2.86 5.51
N GLU A 60 -6.86 -4.16 5.47
CA GLU A 60 -7.00 -5.09 6.58
C GLU A 60 -5.68 -5.81 6.89
N ASP A 61 -5.46 -6.11 8.18
CA ASP A 61 -4.38 -7.00 8.63
C ASP A 61 -4.70 -8.49 8.35
N ASP A 62 -3.75 -9.35 8.71
CA ASP A 62 -3.83 -10.81 8.57
C ASP A 62 -4.95 -11.48 9.37
N ARG A 63 -5.57 -10.75 10.30
CA ARG A 63 -6.70 -11.19 11.14
C ARG A 63 -8.01 -10.53 10.70
N GLY A 64 -8.02 -9.75 9.63
CA GLY A 64 -9.19 -9.02 9.14
C GLY A 64 -9.51 -7.75 9.95
N LYS A 65 -8.60 -7.26 10.79
CA LYS A 65 -8.76 -5.96 11.46
C LYS A 65 -8.60 -4.87 10.40
N VAL A 66 -9.62 -4.05 10.23
CA VAL A 66 -9.54 -2.87 9.36
C VAL A 66 -8.55 -1.87 9.97
N LEU A 67 -7.46 -1.62 9.25
CA LEU A 67 -6.44 -0.64 9.63
C LEU A 67 -6.77 0.74 9.06
N TYR A 68 -7.30 0.76 7.84
CA TYR A 68 -7.68 1.99 7.17
C TYR A 68 -8.90 1.80 6.27
N LYS A 69 -9.72 2.85 6.19
CA LYS A 69 -10.86 2.94 5.28
C LYS A 69 -10.93 4.34 4.68
N GLY A 70 -10.80 4.44 3.36
CA GLY A 70 -11.00 5.66 2.59
C GLY A 70 -12.30 5.57 1.81
N ILE A 71 -13.09 6.65 1.79
CA ILE A 71 -14.35 6.73 1.03
C ILE A 71 -14.21 7.83 -0.02
N LYS A 72 -14.60 7.54 -1.26
CA LYS A 72 -14.58 8.47 -2.41
C LYS A 72 -13.27 9.26 -2.52
N LYS A 73 -12.17 8.51 -2.60
CA LYS A 73 -10.81 9.06 -2.67
C LYS A 73 -10.30 9.02 -4.11
N GLN A 74 -9.73 10.14 -4.55
CA GLN A 74 -9.03 10.26 -5.84
C GLN A 74 -7.53 9.96 -5.71
N TYR A 75 -6.97 10.27 -4.55
CA TYR A 75 -5.60 9.98 -4.15
C TYR A 75 -5.60 9.79 -2.63
N ASP A 76 -4.74 8.90 -2.13
CA ASP A 76 -4.45 8.80 -0.71
C ASP A 76 -3.09 8.14 -0.48
N SER A 77 -2.49 8.44 0.68
CA SER A 77 -1.24 7.83 1.14
C SER A 77 -1.35 7.55 2.63
N TYR A 78 -1.31 6.28 3.01
CA TYR A 78 -1.48 5.81 4.38
C TYR A 78 -0.28 4.98 4.82
N THR A 79 0.35 5.41 5.91
CA THR A 79 1.48 4.74 6.52
C THR A 79 1.04 4.01 7.78
N TRP A 80 1.46 2.75 7.94
CA TRP A 80 1.29 1.99 9.17
C TRP A 80 2.54 1.20 9.50
N LYS A 81 2.63 0.75 10.75
CA LYS A 81 3.60 -0.25 11.17
C LYS A 81 2.89 -1.57 11.38
N ALA A 82 3.32 -2.63 10.70
CA ALA A 82 2.72 -3.95 10.83
C ALA A 82 2.85 -4.47 12.27
N GLU A 83 1.74 -4.77 12.94
CA GLU A 83 1.74 -5.34 14.29
C GLU A 83 2.21 -6.80 14.27
N THR A 84 1.79 -7.56 13.24
CA THR A 84 1.99 -9.01 13.10
C THR A 84 2.58 -9.33 11.72
N THR A 85 3.29 -10.46 11.63
CA THR A 85 3.69 -11.00 10.32
C THR A 85 2.51 -11.75 9.73
N GLY A 86 2.12 -11.42 8.50
CA GLY A 86 1.04 -12.13 7.82
C GLY A 86 0.62 -11.48 6.50
N THR A 87 -0.48 -11.95 5.94
CA THR A 87 -1.02 -11.46 4.67
C THR A 87 -1.96 -10.29 4.90
N TYR A 88 -1.56 -9.11 4.45
CA TYR A 88 -2.38 -7.90 4.46
C TYR A 88 -3.20 -7.83 3.18
N LYS A 89 -4.41 -7.29 3.27
CA LYS A 89 -5.35 -7.20 2.16
C LYS A 89 -5.76 -5.75 1.93
N VAL A 90 -5.62 -5.30 0.69
CA VAL A 90 -6.12 -4.01 0.22
C VAL A 90 -7.22 -4.26 -0.78
N CYS A 91 -8.37 -3.62 -0.63
CA CYS A 91 -9.49 -3.72 -1.54
C CYS A 91 -9.91 -2.34 -2.04
N TYR A 92 -10.11 -2.21 -3.35
CA TYR A 92 -10.62 -1.02 -4.02
C TYR A 92 -12.01 -1.31 -4.58
N ALA A 93 -12.97 -0.42 -4.35
CA ALA A 93 -14.35 -0.62 -4.78
C ALA A 93 -14.93 0.62 -5.48
N LEU A 94 -15.70 0.35 -6.54
CA LEU A 94 -16.64 1.28 -7.16
C LEU A 94 -18.04 0.75 -6.85
N LEU A 95 -18.63 1.19 -5.73
CA LEU A 95 -20.01 0.86 -5.35
C LEU A 95 -20.96 2.02 -5.65
#